data_AF-A0A7K8X1V8-F1
#
_entry.id   AF-A0A7K8X1V8-F1
#
_cell.length_a   1.000
_cell.length_b   1.000
_cell.length_c   1.000
_cell.angle_alpha   90.00
_cell.angle_beta   90.00
_cell.angle_gamma   90.00
#
_symmetry.space_group_name_H-M   'P 1'
#
loop_
_entity.id
_entity.type
_entity.pdbx_description
1 polymer ?
#
loop_
_entity_poly.entity_id
_entity_poly.type
_entity_poly.pdbx_seq_one_letter_code
_entity_poly.pdbx_strand_id
1 'polypeptide(L)'
;EYGRSLEDDIVSDTSSMFRRVLVSLATGNRDEGTYVDGALAQQDAQCLYEAGEKRWGTDEVQFMSILCTRNRQHLLMVFDVYRSIANKDITDSIKSEMSGDLEDALLAVGEKALEVQLAGFCLQGLGTDDSTLIRVMVSRSELDMLEIRKEFLAMYGKSLHSFIKGDCSGDYRKVLLRLCGG
;
A
#
# COMPACT_ATOMS: atom_id res chain seq x y z
N GLU A 1 7.38 25.92 7.64
CA GLU A 1 8.47 25.15 7.01
C GLU A 1 9.33 24.53 8.10
N TYR A 2 9.79 23.29 7.92
CA TYR A 2 10.53 22.53 8.93
C TYR A 2 12.07 22.65 8.81
N GLY A 3 12.58 23.35 7.79
CA GLY A 3 14.02 23.65 7.64
C GLY A 3 14.90 22.51 7.13
N ARG A 4 14.32 21.35 6.77
CA ARG A 4 14.98 20.21 6.10
C ARG A 4 14.05 19.65 5.01
N SER A 5 14.62 18.93 4.04
CA SER A 5 13.80 18.25 3.03
C SER A 5 13.21 16.95 3.60
N LEU A 6 12.10 16.49 3.02
CA LEU A 6 11.52 15.20 3.38
C LEU A 6 12.49 14.04 3.08
N GLU A 7 13.29 14.16 2.02
CA GLU A 7 14.31 13.17 1.67
C GLU A 7 15.40 13.08 2.75
N ASP A 8 15.89 14.22 3.25
CA ASP A 8 16.89 14.24 4.33
C ASP A 8 16.37 13.52 5.58
N ASP A 9 15.11 13.76 5.95
CA ASP A 9 14.47 13.16 7.10
C ASP A 9 14.26 11.65 6.92
N ILE A 10 13.84 11.20 5.72
CA ILE A 10 13.74 9.78 5.39
C ILE A 10 15.12 9.12 5.46
N VAL A 11 16.15 9.76 4.89
CA VAL A 11 17.50 9.21 4.83
C VAL A 11 18.13 9.09 6.23
N SER A 12 17.85 10.04 7.14
CA SER A 12 18.36 9.99 8.51
C SER A 12 17.69 8.92 9.36
N ASP A 13 16.40 8.65 9.13
CA ASP A 13 15.58 7.82 10.01
C ASP A 13 15.41 6.38 9.50
N THR A 14 15.86 6.07 8.28
CA THR A 14 15.71 4.75 7.67
C THR A 14 17.00 4.23 7.03
N SER A 15 17.05 2.93 6.74
CA SER A 15 18.25 2.27 6.22
C SER A 15 17.98 1.32 5.06
N SER A 16 19.07 0.87 4.42
CA SER A 16 19.08 -0.22 3.44
C SER A 16 18.07 -0.04 2.31
N MET A 17 17.39 -1.12 1.88
CA MET A 17 16.44 -1.06 0.78
C MET A 17 15.15 -0.33 1.13
N PHE A 18 14.70 -0.43 2.39
CA PHE A 18 13.52 0.29 2.87
C PHE A 18 13.67 1.80 2.64
N ARG A 19 14.82 2.38 3.00
CA ARG A 19 15.15 3.78 2.69
C ARG A 19 15.05 4.08 1.20
N ARG A 20 15.58 3.21 0.34
CA ARG A 20 15.59 3.44 -1.11
C ARG A 20 14.18 3.45 -1.69
N VAL A 21 13.31 2.56 -1.21
CA VAL A 21 11.88 2.54 -1.58
C VAL A 21 11.23 3.86 -1.16
N LEU A 22 11.40 4.28 0.10
CA LEU A 22 10.78 5.51 0.60
C LEU A 22 11.26 6.76 -0.13
N VAL A 23 12.57 6.89 -0.38
CA VAL A 23 13.12 8.01 -1.15
C VAL A 23 12.56 7.99 -2.58
N SER A 24 12.55 6.84 -3.24
CA SER A 24 11.97 6.69 -4.60
C SER A 24 10.53 7.20 -4.66
N LEU A 25 9.69 6.79 -3.70
CA LEU A 25 8.31 7.22 -3.60
C LEU A 25 8.18 8.73 -3.26
N ALA A 26 8.99 9.24 -2.34
CA ALA A 26 8.96 10.63 -1.90
C ALA A 26 9.36 11.62 -3.01
N THR A 27 10.20 11.20 -3.96
CA THR A 27 10.55 12.04 -5.12
C THR A 27 9.40 12.23 -6.11
N GLY A 28 8.33 11.41 -6.03
CA GLY A 28 7.15 11.56 -6.88
C GLY A 28 7.39 11.26 -8.37
N ASN A 29 8.45 10.53 -8.72
CA ASN A 29 8.83 10.22 -10.11
C ASN A 29 8.05 9.03 -10.73
N ARG A 30 6.91 8.64 -10.16
CA ARG A 30 6.08 7.58 -10.73
C ARG A 30 5.41 8.11 -12.01
N ASP A 31 5.35 7.28 -13.04
CA ASP A 31 4.55 7.59 -14.23
C ASP A 31 3.07 7.79 -13.84
N GLU A 32 2.54 9.00 -14.08
CA GLU A 32 1.16 9.38 -13.81
C GLU A 32 0.22 9.08 -14.98
N GLY A 33 0.75 8.59 -16.11
CA GLY A 33 -0.04 8.21 -17.26
C GLY A 33 -0.93 6.99 -17.01
N THR A 34 -1.87 6.76 -17.93
CA THR A 34 -2.72 5.55 -17.92
C THR A 34 -2.40 4.60 -19.07
N TYR A 35 -1.33 4.87 -19.81
CA TYR A 35 -0.92 4.04 -20.94
C TYR A 35 -0.36 2.71 -20.46
N VAL A 36 -0.74 1.64 -21.14
CA VAL A 36 -0.31 0.27 -20.84
C VAL A 36 0.26 -0.35 -22.10
N ASP A 37 1.54 -0.69 -22.05
CA ASP A 37 2.21 -1.49 -23.08
C ASP A 37 2.23 -2.95 -22.64
N GLY A 38 1.45 -3.79 -23.31
CA GLY A 38 1.33 -5.21 -22.97
C GLY A 38 2.65 -5.99 -23.10
N ALA A 39 3.53 -5.60 -24.04
CA ALA A 39 4.83 -6.25 -24.20
C ALA A 39 5.75 -5.90 -23.03
N LEU A 40 5.75 -4.62 -22.62
CA LEU A 40 6.47 -4.20 -21.43
C LEU A 40 5.90 -4.82 -20.15
N ALA A 41 4.58 -4.98 -20.04
CA ALA A 41 3.95 -5.63 -18.89
C ALA A 41 4.38 -7.10 -18.78
N GLN A 42 4.44 -7.81 -19.92
CA GLN A 42 4.96 -9.17 -19.98
C GLN A 42 6.44 -9.24 -19.57
N GLN A 43 7.25 -8.28 -20.03
CA GLN A 43 8.66 -8.18 -19.67
C GLN A 43 8.84 -7.91 -18.17
N ASP A 44 8.16 -6.91 -17.62
CA ASP A 44 8.26 -6.54 -16.21
C ASP A 44 7.80 -7.71 -15.31
N ALA A 45 6.73 -8.42 -15.68
CA ALA A 45 6.28 -9.62 -14.96
C ALA A 45 7.34 -10.74 -14.98
N GLN A 46 7.97 -10.98 -16.13
CA GLN A 46 9.07 -11.92 -16.24
C GLN A 46 10.27 -11.49 -15.38
N CYS A 47 10.63 -10.21 -15.40
CA CYS A 47 11.71 -9.66 -14.58
C CYS A 47 11.44 -9.85 -13.08
N LEU A 48 10.20 -9.62 -12.61
CA LEU A 48 9.82 -9.88 -11.21
C LEU A 48 9.94 -11.37 -10.85
N TYR A 49 9.50 -12.26 -11.74
CA TYR A 49 9.58 -13.71 -11.51
C TYR A 49 11.05 -14.18 -11.42
N GLU A 50 11.91 -13.65 -12.29
CA GLU A 50 13.34 -13.94 -12.30
C GLU A 50 14.09 -13.31 -11.11
N ALA A 51 13.60 -12.18 -10.62
CA ALA A 51 14.14 -11.46 -9.48
C ALA A 51 13.82 -12.12 -8.12
N GLY A 52 12.76 -12.92 -8.02
CA GLY A 52 12.37 -13.63 -6.80
C GLY A 52 12.32 -15.14 -7.02
N GLU A 53 11.13 -15.67 -7.30
CA GLU A 53 10.82 -17.11 -7.33
C GLU A 53 11.79 -18.00 -8.13
N LYS A 54 12.41 -17.48 -9.20
CA LYS A 54 13.32 -18.26 -10.08
C LYS A 54 14.79 -18.25 -9.62
N ARG A 55 15.12 -17.63 -8.49
CA ARG A 55 16.50 -17.54 -8.02
C ARG A 55 16.61 -17.85 -6.52
N TRP A 56 17.84 -18.02 -6.05
CA TRP A 56 18.11 -18.10 -4.61
C TRP A 56 18.39 -16.69 -4.07
N GLY A 57 17.58 -16.25 -3.11
CA GLY A 57 17.54 -14.87 -2.64
C GLY A 57 16.77 -13.95 -3.59
N THR A 58 16.82 -12.63 -3.33
CA THR A 58 15.89 -11.69 -3.98
C THR A 58 16.64 -10.52 -4.60
N ASP A 59 16.28 -10.12 -5.82
CA ASP A 59 16.67 -8.85 -6.41
C ASP A 59 15.73 -7.74 -5.99
N GLU A 60 15.91 -7.25 -4.76
CA GLU A 60 15.06 -6.21 -4.18
C GLU A 60 15.07 -4.91 -5.02
N VAL A 61 16.17 -4.64 -5.75
CA VAL A 61 16.30 -3.46 -6.62
C VAL A 61 15.37 -3.59 -7.83
N GLN A 62 15.29 -4.78 -8.42
CA GLN A 62 14.39 -5.02 -9.55
C GLN A 62 12.92 -4.82 -9.13
N PHE A 63 12.53 -5.37 -7.97
CA PHE A 63 11.19 -5.15 -7.39
C PHE A 63 10.91 -3.66 -7.18
N MET A 64 11.81 -2.94 -6.50
CA MET A 64 11.67 -1.50 -6.27
C MET A 64 11.55 -0.73 -7.59
N SER A 65 12.39 -1.04 -8.58
CA SER A 65 12.42 -0.31 -9.86
C SER A 65 11.10 -0.40 -10.62
N ILE A 66 10.45 -1.56 -10.61
CA ILE A 66 9.17 -1.78 -11.30
C ILE A 66 8.04 -1.22 -10.44
N LEU A 67 7.95 -1.65 -9.17
CA LEU A 67 6.83 -1.33 -8.29
C LEU A 67 6.75 0.16 -7.95
N CYS A 68 7.87 0.88 -7.86
CA CYS A 68 7.88 2.29 -7.45
C CYS A 68 7.75 3.28 -8.62
N THR A 69 8.04 2.88 -9.86
CA THR A 69 8.12 3.83 -10.99
C THR A 69 7.06 3.66 -12.05
N ARG A 70 6.52 2.44 -12.25
CA ARG A 70 5.48 2.19 -13.26
C ARG A 70 4.14 2.79 -12.84
N ASN A 71 3.35 3.22 -13.82
CA ASN A 71 2.00 3.69 -13.55
C ASN A 71 1.10 2.55 -13.03
N ARG A 72 0.01 2.91 -12.38
CA ARG A 72 -0.86 1.95 -11.69
C ARG A 72 -1.53 0.97 -12.65
N GLN A 73 -1.96 1.43 -13.82
CA GLN A 73 -2.68 0.63 -14.81
C GLN A 73 -1.74 -0.42 -15.42
N HIS A 74 -0.49 -0.04 -15.66
CA HIS A 74 0.58 -0.95 -16.06
C HIS A 74 0.86 -2.00 -14.98
N LEU A 75 1.01 -1.59 -13.71
CA LEU A 75 1.26 -2.51 -12.61
C LEU A 75 0.13 -3.54 -12.43
N LEU A 76 -1.14 -3.14 -12.58
CA LEU A 76 -2.26 -4.07 -12.54
C LEU A 76 -2.14 -5.16 -13.62
N MET A 77 -1.77 -4.79 -14.84
CA MET A 77 -1.52 -5.75 -15.90
C MET A 77 -0.31 -6.64 -15.61
N VAL A 78 0.78 -6.06 -15.09
CA VAL A 78 1.97 -6.81 -14.66
C VAL A 78 1.58 -7.86 -13.61
N PHE A 79 0.73 -7.54 -12.65
CA PHE A 79 0.29 -8.48 -11.62
C PHE A 79 -0.55 -9.63 -12.18
N ASP A 80 -1.47 -9.34 -13.09
CA ASP A 80 -2.27 -10.37 -13.78
C ASP A 80 -1.39 -11.32 -14.60
N VAL A 81 -0.41 -10.76 -15.32
CA VAL A 81 0.56 -11.54 -16.09
C VAL A 81 1.50 -12.34 -15.18
N TYR A 82 2.01 -11.72 -14.11
CA TYR A 82 2.87 -12.38 -13.13
C TYR A 82 2.20 -13.60 -12.53
N ARG A 83 0.92 -13.48 -12.14
CA ARG A 83 0.12 -14.59 -11.61
C ARG A 83 0.09 -15.77 -12.58
N SER A 84 0.03 -15.51 -13.89
CA SER A 84 0.03 -16.54 -14.92
C SER A 84 1.40 -17.21 -15.10
N ILE A 85 2.49 -16.46 -14.95
CA ILE A 85 3.87 -16.97 -15.10
C ILE A 85 4.32 -17.74 -13.85
N ALA A 86 4.11 -17.16 -12.67
CA ALA A 86 4.57 -17.68 -11.39
C ALA A 86 3.60 -18.67 -10.75
N ASN A 87 2.36 -18.76 -11.25
CA ASN A 87 1.25 -19.48 -10.61
C ASN A 87 1.06 -19.09 -9.13
N LYS A 88 1.32 -17.81 -8.82
CA LYS A 88 1.35 -17.23 -7.47
C LYS A 88 1.10 -15.72 -7.57
N ASP A 89 0.36 -15.15 -6.62
CA ASP A 89 0.13 -13.70 -6.58
C ASP A 89 1.43 -12.98 -6.18
N ILE A 90 1.68 -11.80 -6.75
CA ILE A 90 2.91 -11.03 -6.48
C ILE A 90 3.09 -10.72 -4.99
N THR A 91 1.99 -10.47 -4.28
CA THR A 91 1.99 -10.22 -2.83
C THR A 91 2.48 -11.43 -2.04
N ASP A 92 2.15 -12.64 -2.50
CA ASP A 92 2.61 -13.87 -1.84
C ASP A 92 4.10 -14.12 -2.11
N SER A 93 4.59 -13.72 -3.29
CA SER A 93 6.02 -13.74 -3.59
C SER A 93 6.79 -12.72 -2.76
N ILE A 94 6.27 -11.50 -2.60
CA ILE A 94 6.88 -10.48 -1.72
C ILE A 94 6.99 -11.02 -0.28
N LYS A 95 5.91 -11.63 0.25
CA LYS A 95 5.88 -12.23 1.60
C LYS A 95 6.85 -13.39 1.80
N SER A 96 7.20 -14.13 0.74
CA SER A 96 8.15 -15.24 0.85
C SER A 96 9.61 -14.83 0.64
N GLU A 97 9.84 -13.77 -0.13
CA GLU A 97 11.17 -13.35 -0.58
C GLU A 97 11.76 -12.19 0.24
N MET A 98 10.95 -11.50 1.04
CA MET A 98 11.34 -10.30 1.78
C MET A 98 10.84 -10.38 3.23
N SER A 99 11.30 -9.47 4.08
CA SER A 99 10.86 -9.38 5.47
C SER A 99 10.94 -7.97 6.03
N GLY A 100 10.19 -7.72 7.11
CA GLY A 100 10.20 -6.46 7.86
C GLY A 100 9.73 -5.27 7.03
N ASP A 101 10.27 -4.08 7.32
CA ASP A 101 9.79 -2.82 6.73
C ASP A 101 9.84 -2.78 5.18
N LEU A 102 10.76 -3.54 4.57
CA LEU A 102 10.83 -3.64 3.11
C LEU A 102 9.62 -4.40 2.54
N GLU A 103 9.26 -5.52 3.18
CA GLU A 103 8.09 -6.31 2.81
C GLU A 103 6.83 -5.44 2.94
N ASP A 104 6.66 -4.77 4.09
CA ASP A 104 5.51 -3.90 4.35
C ASP A 104 5.41 -2.77 3.33
N ALA A 105 6.52 -2.11 3.00
CA ALA A 105 6.55 -1.04 2.02
C ALA A 105 6.17 -1.51 0.61
N LEU A 106 6.67 -2.66 0.17
CA LEU A 106 6.40 -3.18 -1.17
C LEU A 106 5.00 -3.80 -1.28
N LEU A 107 4.47 -4.39 -0.20
CA LEU A 107 3.07 -4.79 -0.12
C LEU A 107 2.16 -3.57 -0.20
N ALA A 108 2.45 -2.48 0.52
CA ALA A 108 1.65 -1.25 0.45
C ALA A 108 1.64 -0.63 -0.97
N VAL A 109 2.71 -0.81 -1.75
CA VAL A 109 2.79 -0.35 -3.15
C VAL A 109 2.07 -1.31 -4.11
N GLY A 110 2.25 -2.62 -3.93
CA GLY A 110 1.73 -3.65 -4.83
C GLY A 110 0.26 -3.98 -4.58
N GLU A 111 -0.24 -3.77 -3.36
CA GLU A 111 -1.63 -3.96 -3.09
C GLU A 111 -2.47 -2.92 -3.84
N LYS A 112 -3.55 -3.42 -4.45
CA LYS A 112 -4.61 -2.60 -5.03
C LYS A 112 -5.24 -1.67 -3.99
N ALA A 113 -4.93 -1.87 -2.72
CA ALA A 113 -5.73 -1.49 -1.57
C ALA A 113 -4.91 -0.79 -0.48
N LEU A 114 -4.28 0.33 -0.83
CA LEU A 114 -4.01 1.38 0.15
C LEU A 114 -5.29 1.68 0.99
N GLU A 115 -6.46 1.51 0.37
CA GLU A 115 -7.81 1.71 0.92
C GLU A 115 -8.25 0.68 1.98
N VAL A 116 -7.72 -0.55 1.95
CA VAL A 116 -8.14 -1.65 2.83
C VAL A 116 -7.17 -1.88 3.97
N GLN A 117 -5.86 -1.77 3.71
CA GLN A 117 -4.84 -1.88 4.75
C GLN A 117 -4.99 -0.78 5.81
N LEU A 118 -5.29 0.46 5.40
CA LEU A 118 -5.51 1.57 6.34
C LEU A 118 -6.64 1.31 7.35
N ALA A 119 -7.67 0.56 6.96
CA ALA A 119 -8.74 0.18 7.85
C ALA A 119 -8.43 -1.09 8.66
N GLY A 120 -7.64 -2.01 8.11
CA GLY A 120 -7.19 -3.22 8.82
C GLY A 120 -6.19 -2.94 9.94
N PHE A 121 -5.24 -2.03 9.72
CA PHE A 121 -4.20 -1.70 10.71
C PHE A 121 -4.73 -0.94 11.93
N CYS A 122 -5.79 -0.14 11.81
CA CYS A 122 -6.30 0.61 12.96
C CYS A 122 -6.99 -0.28 14.00
N LEU A 123 -7.41 -1.50 13.61
CA LEU A 123 -8.54 -2.19 14.23
C LEU A 123 -8.27 -3.67 14.59
N GLN A 124 -7.04 -4.14 14.44
CA GLN A 124 -6.63 -5.47 14.91
C GLN A 124 -6.05 -5.38 16.34
N GLY A 125 -6.82 -5.78 17.35
CA GLY A 125 -6.34 -5.96 18.72
C GLY A 125 -7.26 -5.43 19.84
N LEU A 126 -6.76 -5.42 21.08
CA LEU A 126 -7.39 -4.73 22.21
C LEU A 126 -7.07 -3.22 22.12
N GLY A 127 -8.01 -2.43 21.62
CA GLY A 127 -7.88 -0.98 21.49
C GLY A 127 -7.93 -0.51 20.04
N THR A 128 -7.64 0.77 19.82
CA THR A 128 -7.65 1.40 18.50
C THR A 128 -6.33 2.15 18.32
N ASP A 129 -5.66 2.00 17.18
CA ASP A 129 -4.60 2.95 16.81
C ASP A 129 -5.26 4.26 16.37
N ASP A 130 -5.55 5.11 17.36
CA ASP A 130 -6.23 6.39 17.17
C ASP A 130 -5.46 7.31 16.20
N SER A 131 -4.13 7.22 16.16
CA SER A 131 -3.32 8.07 15.27
C SER A 131 -3.51 7.68 13.81
N THR A 132 -3.54 6.38 13.52
CA THR A 132 -3.86 5.90 12.16
C THR A 132 -5.32 6.12 11.83
N LEU A 133 -6.25 5.87 12.76
CA LEU A 133 -7.68 6.08 12.52
C LEU A 133 -7.96 7.56 12.19
N ILE A 134 -7.46 8.50 12.98
CA ILE A 134 -7.61 9.94 12.71
C ILE A 134 -7.00 10.30 11.35
N ARG A 135 -5.78 9.84 11.07
CA ARG A 135 -5.09 10.14 9.80
C ARG A 135 -5.91 9.69 8.59
N VAL A 136 -6.44 8.48 8.62
CA VAL A 136 -7.29 7.92 7.54
C VAL A 136 -8.60 8.69 7.43
N MET A 137 -9.33 8.80 8.54
CA MET A 137 -10.67 9.39 8.55
C MET A 137 -10.65 10.85 8.10
N VAL A 138 -9.60 11.61 8.45
CA VAL A 138 -9.45 12.99 8.01
C VAL A 138 -8.97 13.06 6.56
N SER A 139 -7.83 12.43 6.22
CA SER A 139 -7.20 12.60 4.91
C SER A 139 -8.00 12.01 3.74
N ARG A 140 -8.89 11.05 3.99
CA ARG A 140 -9.70 10.37 2.97
C ARG A 140 -11.17 10.78 2.92
N SER A 141 -11.62 11.58 3.89
CA SER A 141 -13.04 11.97 4.03
C SER A 141 -13.66 12.56 2.76
N GLU A 142 -12.88 13.33 2.00
CA GLU A 142 -13.33 14.02 0.79
C GLU A 142 -12.83 13.39 -0.53
N LEU A 143 -12.11 12.26 -0.46
CA LEU A 143 -11.50 11.62 -1.62
C LEU A 143 -12.25 10.36 -2.03
N ASP A 144 -12.38 9.40 -1.12
CA ASP A 144 -12.79 8.01 -1.43
C ASP A 144 -13.40 7.29 -0.22
N MET A 145 -13.88 8.02 0.78
CA MET A 145 -14.48 7.44 2.00
C MET A 145 -15.62 6.46 1.70
N LEU A 146 -16.36 6.64 0.59
CA LEU A 146 -17.42 5.72 0.17
C LEU A 146 -16.87 4.37 -0.29
N GLU A 147 -15.79 4.35 -1.04
CA GLU A 147 -15.08 3.16 -1.50
C GLU A 147 -14.48 2.42 -0.30
N ILE A 148 -13.79 3.14 0.59
CA ILE A 148 -13.25 2.59 1.85
C ILE A 148 -14.35 1.88 2.65
N ARG A 149 -15.54 2.49 2.77
CA ARG A 149 -16.67 1.88 3.48
C ARG A 149 -17.17 0.58 2.83
N LYS A 150 -17.25 0.52 1.51
CA LYS A 150 -17.69 -0.67 0.77
C LYS A 150 -16.70 -1.81 0.95
N GLU A 151 -15.42 -1.53 0.75
CA GLU A 151 -14.36 -2.53 0.90
C GLU A 151 -14.23 -3.01 2.35
N PHE A 152 -14.33 -2.11 3.33
CA PHE A 152 -14.35 -2.49 4.75
C PHE A 152 -15.48 -3.47 5.08
N LEU A 153 -16.68 -3.21 4.56
CA LEU A 153 -17.82 -4.10 4.76
C LEU A 153 -17.60 -5.46 4.09
N ALA A 154 -17.06 -5.48 2.87
CA ALA A 154 -16.76 -6.71 2.13
C ALA A 154 -15.73 -7.57 2.86
N MET A 155 -14.70 -6.95 3.43
CA MET A 155 -13.62 -7.66 4.12
C MET A 155 -13.99 -8.16 5.51
N TYR A 156 -14.65 -7.32 6.32
CA TYR A 156 -14.87 -7.60 7.74
C TYR A 156 -16.30 -8.00 8.09
N GLY A 157 -17.25 -7.91 7.13
CA GLY A 157 -18.66 -8.21 7.35
C GLY A 157 -19.38 -7.24 8.31
N LYS A 158 -18.71 -6.15 8.72
CA LYS A 158 -19.21 -5.12 9.63
C LYS A 158 -18.94 -3.74 9.01
N SER A 159 -19.88 -2.80 9.08
CA SER A 159 -19.67 -1.47 8.51
C SER A 159 -18.69 -0.64 9.33
N LEU A 160 -17.88 0.19 8.67
CA LEU A 160 -16.94 1.11 9.31
C LEU A 160 -17.64 2.02 10.33
N HIS A 161 -18.83 2.53 10.00
CA HIS A 161 -19.64 3.33 10.93
C HIS A 161 -19.99 2.55 12.22
N SER A 162 -20.46 1.30 12.08
CA SER A 162 -20.80 0.48 13.26
C SER A 162 -19.58 0.11 14.10
N PHE A 163 -18.42 -0.02 13.44
CA PHE A 163 -17.14 -0.21 14.09
C PHE A 163 -16.77 1.01 14.94
N ILE A 164 -16.65 2.20 14.34
CA ILE A 164 -16.32 3.45 15.04
C ILE A 164 -17.29 3.71 16.20
N LYS A 165 -18.57 3.39 16.03
CA LYS A 165 -19.58 3.58 17.08
C LYS A 165 -19.31 2.72 18.32
N GLY A 166 -18.79 1.51 18.14
CA GLY A 166 -18.49 0.55 19.20
C GLY A 166 -17.16 0.82 19.91
N ASP A 167 -16.16 1.26 19.15
CA ASP A 167 -14.77 1.29 19.64
C ASP A 167 -14.35 2.70 20.09
N CYS A 168 -15.01 3.76 19.62
CA CYS A 168 -14.75 5.13 20.04
C CYS A 168 -15.84 5.68 20.98
N SER A 169 -15.53 6.73 21.74
CA SER A 169 -16.49 7.37 22.65
C SER A 169 -16.43 8.90 22.62
N GLY A 170 -17.34 9.55 23.34
CA GLY A 170 -17.37 11.02 23.50
C GLY A 170 -17.53 11.81 22.20
N ASP A 171 -16.96 13.01 22.19
CA ASP A 171 -16.96 13.90 21.02
C ASP A 171 -16.02 13.41 19.91
N TYR A 172 -14.96 12.70 20.29
CA TYR A 172 -14.08 12.00 19.35
C TYR A 172 -14.87 11.08 18.41
N ARG A 173 -15.70 10.18 18.96
CA ARG A 173 -16.61 9.35 18.17
C ARG A 173 -17.54 10.18 17.28
N LYS A 174 -18.12 11.26 17.82
CA LYS A 174 -19.08 12.08 17.06
C LYS A 174 -18.43 12.65 15.80
N VAL A 175 -17.19 13.15 15.90
CA VAL A 175 -16.45 13.67 14.75
C VAL A 175 -16.12 12.56 13.75
N LEU A 176 -15.61 11.42 14.22
CA LEU A 176 -15.28 10.30 13.33
C LEU A 176 -16.50 9.75 12.58
N LEU A 177 -17.66 9.65 13.24
CA LEU A 177 -18.89 9.22 12.57
C LEU A 177 -19.37 10.24 11.52
N ARG A 178 -19.10 11.53 11.73
CA ARG A 178 -19.39 12.58 10.73
C ARG A 178 -18.47 12.47 9.52
N LEU A 179 -17.17 12.21 9.74
CA LEU A 179 -16.19 12.00 8.67
C LEU A 179 -16.45 10.71 7.90
N CYS A 180 -16.84 9.63 8.59
CA CYS A 180 -17.22 8.36 7.97
C CYS A 180 -18.41 8.54 7.03
N GLY A 181 -19.37 9.38 7.42
CA GLY A 181 -20.68 9.40 6.79
C GLY A 181 -21.49 8.14 7.10
N GLY A 182 -22.79 8.25 6.82
CA GLY A 182 -23.78 7.19 7.01
C GLY A 182 -23.94 6.34 5.78
#